data_AF-A0A7S0L6K0-F1
#
_entry.id   AF-A0A7S0L6K0-F1
#
_cell.length_a   1.000
_cell.length_b   1.000
_cell.length_c   1.000
_cell.angle_alpha   90.00
_cell.angle_beta   90.00
_cell.angle_gamma   90.00
#
_symmetry.space_group_name_H-M   'P 1'
#
loop_
_entity.id
_entity.type
_entity.pdbx_description
1 polymer ?
#
loop_
_entity_poly.entity_id
_entity_poly.type
_entity_poly.pdbx_seq_one_letter_code
_entity_poly.pdbx_strand_id
1 'polypeptide(L)'
;EMVGSLPLLSFAPPPAASLLGASACACIARRSPIARALSPPMLTFLTTLTLSNAGLMPAAAPAYGICASRALPLAVATALLSSTPEAGTSDRLSAAAPTLCAFCVGAIGTVAGSLVMHTATTRWMRLWPPSEAACAAGCLCATYIGG
;
A
#
# COMPACT_ATOMS: atom_id res chain seq x y z
N GLU A 1 3.55 18.72 31.24
CA GLU A 1 4.80 19.23 31.83
C GLU A 1 5.99 18.51 31.24
N MET A 2 7.05 19.27 30.94
CA MET A 2 8.46 18.89 30.72
C MET A 2 8.77 17.80 29.67
N VAL A 3 9.05 18.15 28.41
CA VAL A 3 10.37 18.59 27.89
C VAL A 3 11.52 17.68 28.31
N GLY A 4 11.79 16.68 27.47
CA GLY A 4 13.08 16.00 27.34
C GLY A 4 13.64 16.28 25.95
N SER A 5 14.37 17.38 25.82
CA SER A 5 15.03 17.82 24.59
C SER A 5 16.16 16.87 24.19
N LEU A 6 16.06 16.27 23.00
CA LEU A 6 17.21 15.77 22.25
C LEU A 6 17.24 16.49 20.89
N PRO A 7 18.30 17.27 20.58
CA PRO A 7 18.42 17.99 19.33
C PRO A 7 18.98 17.04 18.28
N LEU A 8 18.13 16.20 17.67
CA LEU A 8 18.49 15.52 16.44
C LEU A 8 18.07 16.41 15.28
N LEU A 9 19.08 17.03 14.68
CA LEU A 9 19.09 17.78 13.44
C LEU A 9 17.81 17.63 12.60
N SER A 10 17.08 18.74 12.54
CA SER A 10 16.09 19.04 11.50
C SER A 10 16.80 19.06 10.13
N PHE A 11 17.02 17.88 9.58
CA PHE A 11 17.20 17.68 8.15
C PHE A 11 16.01 16.84 7.72
N ALA A 12 14.83 17.46 7.64
CA ALA A 12 13.71 16.90 6.93
C ALA A 12 13.97 17.20 5.44
N PRO A 13 14.55 16.26 4.65
CA PRO A 13 14.64 16.48 3.22
C PRO A 13 13.23 16.74 2.67
N PRO A 14 13.07 17.59 1.63
CA PRO A 14 11.76 17.82 1.04
C PRO A 14 11.13 16.47 0.70
N PRO A 15 9.80 16.30 0.85
CA PRO A 15 9.14 14.99 0.65
C PRO A 15 9.45 14.37 -0.72
N ALA A 16 9.74 15.22 -1.71
CA ALA A 16 10.24 14.81 -3.02
C ALA A 16 11.59 14.08 -2.96
N ALA A 17 12.56 14.53 -2.15
CA ALA A 17 13.86 13.89 -2.01
C ALA A 17 13.77 12.54 -1.26
N SER A 18 12.84 12.40 -0.32
CA SER A 18 12.57 11.11 0.36
C SER A 18 11.93 10.11 -0.61
N LEU A 19 10.97 10.57 -1.43
CA LEU A 19 10.32 9.75 -2.45
C LEU A 19 11.28 9.40 -3.61
N LEU A 20 12.13 10.34 -4.03
CA LEU A 20 13.17 10.11 -5.04
C LEU A 20 14.25 9.17 -4.52
N GLY A 21 14.67 9.32 -3.26
CA GLY A 21 15.60 8.40 -2.59
C GLY A 21 15.04 6.99 -2.45
N ALA A 22 13.77 6.85 -2.07
CA ALA A 22 13.10 5.55 -2.02
C ALA A 22 13.00 4.90 -3.42
N SER A 23 12.65 5.69 -4.44
CA SER A 23 12.58 5.21 -5.83
C SER A 23 13.95 4.86 -6.42
N ALA A 24 15.01 5.59 -6.04
CA ALA A 24 16.39 5.31 -6.41
C ALA A 24 16.94 4.06 -5.70
N CYS A 25 16.67 3.91 -4.40
CA CYS A 25 17.00 2.70 -3.64
C CYS A 25 16.24 1.48 -4.18
N ALA A 26 14.96 1.62 -4.56
CA ALA A 26 14.21 0.54 -5.23
C ALA A 26 14.79 0.21 -6.62
N CYS A 27 15.26 1.21 -7.36
CA CYS A 27 15.97 1.01 -8.63
C CYS A 27 17.30 0.28 -8.47
N ILE A 28 18.06 0.58 -7.42
CA ILE A 28 19.34 -0.06 -7.09
C ILE A 28 19.09 -1.48 -6.54
N ALA A 29 18.05 -1.66 -5.72
CA ALA A 29 17.67 -2.96 -5.16
C ALA A 29 17.28 -3.99 -6.24
N ARG A 30 16.76 -3.54 -7.40
CA ARG A 30 16.51 -4.41 -8.58
C ARG A 30 17.75 -5.15 -9.09
N ARG A 31 18.96 -4.74 -8.74
CA ARG A 31 20.19 -5.48 -9.09
C ARG A 31 20.38 -6.76 -8.27
N SER A 32 19.66 -6.93 -7.16
CA SER A 32 19.75 -8.16 -6.38
C SER A 32 18.93 -9.30 -7.02
N PRO A 33 19.40 -10.56 -6.98
CA PRO A 33 18.68 -11.70 -7.52
C PRO A 33 17.33 -11.93 -6.82
N ILE A 34 17.23 -11.55 -5.54
CA ILE A 34 16.01 -11.63 -4.72
C ILE A 34 14.97 -10.61 -5.19
N ALA A 35 15.39 -9.39 -5.56
CA ALA A 35 14.48 -8.36 -6.04
C ALA A 35 13.92 -8.64 -7.45
N ARG A 36 14.60 -9.45 -8.28
CA ARG A 36 14.08 -9.85 -9.60
C ARG A 36 12.86 -10.76 -9.51
N ALA A 37 12.67 -11.45 -8.38
CA ALA A 37 11.49 -12.27 -8.12
C ALA A 37 10.28 -11.44 -7.65
N LEU A 38 10.49 -10.19 -7.24
CA LEU A 38 9.45 -9.30 -6.73
C LEU A 38 8.99 -8.32 -7.82
N SER A 39 7.70 -8.09 -7.90
CA SER A 39 7.16 -7.08 -8.82
C SER A 39 7.64 -5.67 -8.41
N PRO A 40 7.83 -4.73 -9.37
CA PRO A 40 8.24 -3.36 -9.05
C PRO A 40 7.35 -2.65 -8.00
N PRO A 41 6.02 -2.83 -7.99
CA PRO A 41 5.16 -2.31 -6.93
C PRO A 41 5.49 -2.91 -5.55
N MET A 42 5.71 -4.23 -5.46
CA MET A 42 6.06 -4.89 -4.20
C MET A 42 7.36 -4.35 -3.61
N LEU A 43 8.38 -4.13 -4.44
CA LEU A 43 9.64 -3.52 -4.01
C LEU A 43 9.44 -2.09 -3.49
N THR A 44 8.58 -1.32 -4.16
CA THR A 44 8.26 0.05 -3.73
C THR A 44 7.54 0.06 -2.39
N PHE A 45 6.58 -0.84 -2.18
CA PHE A 45 5.92 -1.01 -0.89
C PHE A 45 6.89 -1.43 0.22
N LEU A 46 7.75 -2.42 -0.05
CA LEU A 46 8.72 -2.91 0.93
C LEU A 46 9.74 -1.83 1.33
N THR A 47 10.26 -1.09 0.34
CA THR A 47 11.19 0.02 0.58
C THR A 47 10.51 1.16 1.35
N THR A 48 9.26 1.49 1.03
CA THR A 48 8.51 2.51 1.76
C THR A 48 8.20 2.09 3.19
N LEU A 49 7.80 0.83 3.40
CA LEU A 49 7.56 0.25 4.73
C LEU A 49 8.83 0.24 5.58
N THR A 50 9.96 -0.19 5.02
CA THR A 50 11.25 -0.19 5.74
C THR A 50 11.67 1.23 6.10
N LEU A 51 11.50 2.19 5.20
CA LEU A 51 11.79 3.60 5.45
C LEU A 51 10.85 4.21 6.52
N SER A 52 9.58 3.82 6.51
CA SER A 52 8.60 4.22 7.51
C SER A 52 8.92 3.66 8.90
N ASN A 53 9.29 2.37 8.98
CA ASN A 53 9.68 1.74 10.24
C ASN A 53 11.01 2.27 10.78
N ALA A 54 11.91 2.73 9.90
CA ALA A 54 13.14 3.41 10.28
C ALA A 54 12.92 4.85 10.80
N GLY A 55 11.68 5.36 10.80
CA GLY A 55 11.35 6.71 11.23
C GLY A 55 11.82 7.82 10.27
N LEU A 56 12.22 7.45 9.05
CA LEU A 56 12.74 8.37 8.04
C LEU A 56 11.63 9.03 7.21
N MET A 57 10.39 8.51 7.28
CA MET A 57 9.24 9.13 6.64
C MET A 57 8.50 10.08 7.60
N PRO A 58 8.18 11.31 7.17
CA PRO A 58 7.35 12.20 7.97
C PRO A 58 5.93 11.65 8.09
N ALA A 59 5.36 11.70 9.30
CA ALA A 59 4.02 11.20 9.60
C ALA A 59 2.91 11.99 8.86
N ALA A 60 3.17 13.26 8.54
CA ALA A 60 2.27 14.09 7.75
C ALA A 60 3.08 14.94 6.76
N ALA A 61 2.71 14.87 5.48
CA ALA A 61 3.23 15.72 4.44
C ALA A 61 2.11 16.14 3.48
N PRO A 62 2.06 17.41 3.03
CA PRO A 62 1.03 17.87 2.09
C PRO A 62 1.07 17.11 0.75
N ALA A 63 2.25 16.59 0.39
CA ALA A 63 2.43 15.76 -0.79
C ALA A 63 1.55 14.49 -0.77
N TYR A 64 1.37 13.83 0.39
CA TYR A 64 0.52 12.64 0.49
C TYR A 64 -0.94 12.96 0.20
N GLY A 65 -1.44 14.09 0.70
CA GLY A 65 -2.80 14.57 0.45
C GLY A 65 -3.04 14.87 -1.03
N ILE A 66 -2.08 15.50 -1.71
CA ILE A 66 -2.17 15.78 -3.16
C ILE A 66 -2.17 14.49 -3.98
N CYS A 67 -1.29 13.54 -3.65
CA CYS A 67 -1.25 12.25 -4.35
C CYS A 67 -2.56 11.49 -4.18
N ALA A 68 -3.11 11.42 -2.96
CA ALA A 68 -4.36 10.73 -2.68
C ALA A 68 -5.58 11.41 -3.33
N SER A 69 -5.65 12.75 -3.30
CA SER A 69 -6.83 13.48 -3.79
C SER A 69 -6.83 13.77 -5.29
N ARG A 70 -5.66 13.82 -5.95
CA ARG A 70 -5.55 14.22 -7.36
C ARG A 70 -4.89 13.16 -8.22
N ALA A 71 -3.71 12.69 -7.83
CA ALA A 71 -2.94 11.77 -8.66
C ALA A 71 -3.61 10.40 -8.76
N LEU A 72 -4.14 9.87 -7.66
CA LEU A 72 -4.82 8.58 -7.63
C LEU A 72 -6.10 8.57 -8.48
N PRO A 73 -7.05 9.53 -8.36
CA PRO A 73 -8.22 9.58 -9.24
C PRO A 73 -7.86 9.76 -10.71
N LEU A 74 -6.85 10.56 -11.03
CA LEU A 74 -6.37 10.73 -12.41
C LEU A 74 -5.75 9.44 -12.97
N ALA A 75 -4.96 8.72 -12.17
CA ALA A 75 -4.41 7.42 -12.57
C ALA A 75 -5.53 6.41 -12.84
N VAL A 76 -6.57 6.38 -12.01
CA VAL A 76 -7.75 5.53 -12.25
C VAL A 76 -8.49 5.96 -13.52
N ALA A 77 -8.74 7.26 -13.70
CA ALA A 77 -9.44 7.77 -14.88
C ALA A 77 -8.67 7.47 -16.18
N THR A 78 -7.35 7.65 -16.18
CA THR A 78 -6.48 7.35 -17.34
C THR A 78 -6.37 5.85 -17.60
N ALA A 79 -6.33 5.02 -16.55
CA ALA A 79 -6.39 3.56 -16.71
C ALA A 79 -7.72 3.11 -17.31
N LEU A 80 -8.85 3.67 -16.85
CA LEU A 80 -10.17 3.40 -17.41
C LEU A 80 -10.26 3.86 -18.87
N LEU A 81 -9.73 5.03 -19.21
CA LEU A 81 -9.71 5.54 -20.58
C LEU A 81 -8.80 4.72 -21.51
N SER A 82 -7.67 4.23 -21.00
CA SER A 82 -6.79 3.32 -21.75
C SER A 82 -7.41 1.93 -21.93
N SER A 83 -8.36 1.56 -21.07
CA SER A 83 -9.13 0.32 -21.19
C SER A 83 -10.37 0.43 -22.08
N THR A 84 -10.68 1.63 -22.61
CA THR A 84 -11.74 1.80 -23.62
C THR A 84 -11.25 1.27 -24.96
N PRO A 85 -11.89 0.22 -25.53
CA PRO A 85 -11.46 -0.40 -26.76
C PRO A 85 -11.81 0.47 -27.97
N GLU A 86 -11.01 0.36 -29.03
CA GLU A 86 -11.44 0.77 -30.35
C GLU A 86 -12.69 -0.04 -30.76
N ALA A 87 -13.61 0.63 -31.46
CA ALA A 87 -14.93 0.11 -31.77
C ALA A 87 -14.87 -1.25 -32.50
N GLY A 88 -15.25 -2.35 -31.83
CA GLY A 88 -15.40 -3.66 -32.49
C GLY A 88 -15.40 -4.92 -31.63
N THR A 89 -14.84 -4.92 -30.41
CA THR A 89 -14.72 -6.15 -29.61
C THR A 89 -15.87 -6.33 -28.62
N SER A 90 -16.81 -7.22 -28.95
CA SER A 90 -17.97 -7.59 -28.13
C SER A 90 -17.65 -8.48 -26.91
N ASP A 91 -16.39 -8.88 -26.71
CA ASP A 91 -16.00 -9.91 -25.74
C ASP A 91 -15.26 -9.37 -24.48
N ARG A 92 -15.64 -8.17 -24.04
CA ARG A 92 -15.03 -7.46 -22.88
C ARG A 92 -15.10 -8.26 -21.58
N LEU A 93 -16.22 -8.94 -21.36
CA LEU A 93 -16.50 -9.63 -20.10
C LEU A 93 -15.71 -10.93 -19.99
N SER A 94 -15.52 -11.65 -21.10
CA SER A 94 -14.73 -12.88 -21.14
C SER A 94 -13.24 -12.60 -20.92
N ALA A 95 -12.72 -11.51 -21.49
CA ALA A 95 -11.32 -11.12 -21.32
C ALA A 95 -10.99 -10.62 -19.89
N ALA A 96 -11.95 -9.99 -19.21
CA ALA A 96 -11.82 -9.51 -17.83
C ALA A 96 -12.22 -10.55 -16.78
N ALA A 97 -12.92 -11.62 -17.16
CA ALA A 97 -13.36 -12.68 -16.26
C ALA A 97 -12.21 -13.32 -15.45
N PRO A 98 -11.05 -13.71 -16.04
CA PRO A 98 -9.98 -14.34 -15.26
C PRO A 98 -9.37 -13.39 -14.23
N THR A 99 -9.20 -12.11 -14.57
CA THR A 99 -8.72 -11.08 -13.63
C THR A 99 -9.74 -10.79 -12.53
N LEU A 100 -11.04 -10.75 -12.86
CA LEU A 100 -12.10 -10.60 -11.88
C LEU A 100 -12.20 -11.79 -10.93
N CYS A 101 -12.09 -13.02 -11.44
CA CYS A 101 -12.04 -14.23 -10.62
C CYS A 101 -10.83 -14.21 -9.67
N ALA A 102 -9.64 -13.85 -10.17
CA ALA A 102 -8.44 -13.71 -9.34
C ALA A 102 -8.64 -12.64 -8.24
N PHE A 103 -9.28 -11.51 -8.57
CA PHE A 103 -9.65 -10.50 -7.58
C PHE A 103 -10.60 -11.04 -6.52
N CYS A 104 -11.68 -11.74 -6.91
CA CYS A 104 -12.64 -12.32 -5.96
C CYS A 104 -11.96 -13.32 -5.01
N VAL A 105 -11.08 -14.18 -5.53
CA VAL A 105 -10.29 -15.11 -4.71
C VAL A 105 -9.39 -14.35 -3.74
N GLY A 106 -8.71 -13.30 -4.21
CA GLY A 106 -7.88 -12.44 -3.36
C GLY A 106 -8.69 -11.70 -2.29
N ALA A 107 -9.88 -11.20 -2.62
CA ALA A 107 -10.76 -10.50 -1.69
C ALA A 107 -11.28 -11.45 -0.59
N ILE A 108 -11.75 -12.64 -0.97
CA ILE A 108 -12.17 -13.67 0.00
C ILE A 108 -10.99 -14.07 0.90
N GLY A 109 -9.82 -14.29 0.32
CA GLY A 109 -8.60 -14.60 1.07
C GLY A 109 -8.22 -13.50 2.07
N THR A 110 -8.38 -12.23 1.69
CA THR A 110 -8.08 -11.08 2.55
C THR A 110 -9.06 -10.98 3.71
N VAL A 111 -10.37 -11.14 3.47
CA VAL A 111 -11.39 -11.13 4.53
C VAL A 111 -11.18 -12.31 5.48
N ALA A 112 -11.00 -13.51 4.94
CA ALA A 112 -10.79 -14.72 5.73
C ALA A 112 -9.51 -14.62 6.58
N GLY A 113 -8.39 -14.20 5.97
CA GLY A 113 -7.12 -14.00 6.67
C GLY A 113 -7.22 -12.94 7.77
N SER A 114 -7.90 -11.83 7.51
CA SER A 114 -8.13 -10.77 8.51
C SER A 114 -8.97 -11.26 9.69
N LEU A 115 -10.00 -12.07 9.44
CA LEU A 115 -10.83 -12.67 10.49
C LEU A 115 -10.03 -13.69 11.33
N VAL A 116 -9.24 -14.54 10.67
CA VAL A 116 -8.35 -15.50 11.35
C VAL A 116 -7.35 -14.75 12.23
N MET A 117 -6.69 -13.70 11.71
CA MET A 117 -5.72 -12.94 12.48
C MET A 117 -6.36 -12.18 13.65
N HIS A 118 -7.53 -11.57 13.43
CA HIS A 118 -8.30 -10.91 14.49
C HIS A 118 -8.64 -11.89 15.63
N THR A 119 -9.15 -13.08 15.28
CA THR A 119 -9.48 -14.08 16.31
C THR A 119 -8.22 -14.62 17.00
N ALA A 120 -7.15 -14.90 16.27
CA ALA A 120 -5.88 -15.37 16.83
C ALA A 120 -5.29 -14.35 17.83
N THR A 121 -5.21 -13.08 17.45
CA THR A 121 -4.60 -12.02 18.29
C THR A 121 -5.44 -11.69 19.52
N THR A 122 -6.77 -11.71 19.42
CA THR A 122 -7.67 -11.33 20.53
C THR A 122 -8.01 -12.49 21.45
N ARG A 123 -8.30 -13.69 20.92
CA ARG A 123 -8.76 -14.84 21.71
C ARG A 123 -7.66 -15.80 22.08
N TRP A 124 -6.77 -16.14 21.15
CA TRP A 124 -5.78 -17.21 21.34
C TRP A 124 -4.55 -16.68 22.05
N MET A 125 -4.00 -15.58 21.52
CA MET A 125 -2.77 -14.99 22.04
C MET A 125 -3.03 -13.89 23.08
N ARG A 126 -4.25 -13.32 23.12
CA ARG A 126 -4.65 -12.20 23.99
C ARG A 126 -3.67 -11.02 23.96
N LEU A 127 -3.10 -10.74 22.79
CA LEU A 127 -2.09 -9.71 22.59
C LEU A 127 -2.70 -8.32 22.42
N TRP A 128 -3.91 -8.24 21.86
CA TRP A 128 -4.53 -6.97 21.47
C TRP A 128 -5.97 -6.89 21.98
N PRO A 129 -6.43 -5.76 22.56
CA PRO A 129 -7.85 -5.49 22.75
C PRO A 129 -8.68 -5.66 21.46
N PRO A 130 -9.89 -6.23 21.56
CA PRO A 130 -10.70 -6.59 20.40
C PRO A 130 -11.15 -5.41 19.54
N SER A 131 -11.35 -4.24 20.13
CA SER A 131 -11.72 -3.02 19.41
C SER A 131 -10.62 -2.56 18.44
N GLU A 132 -9.38 -2.54 18.90
CA GLU A 132 -8.22 -2.09 18.11
C GLU A 132 -7.86 -3.10 17.02
N ALA A 133 -7.89 -4.39 17.35
CA ALA A 133 -7.67 -5.45 16.37
C ALA A 133 -8.73 -5.45 15.25
N ALA A 134 -9.99 -5.13 15.57
CA ALA A 134 -11.05 -4.98 14.57
C ALA A 134 -10.83 -3.74 13.69
N CYS A 135 -10.37 -2.64 14.26
CA CYS A 135 -10.02 -1.42 13.51
C CYS A 135 -8.87 -1.70 12.52
N ALA A 136 -7.79 -2.34 12.98
CA ALA A 136 -6.67 -2.72 12.13
C ALA A 136 -7.08 -3.67 10.99
N ALA A 137 -7.90 -4.68 11.29
CA ALA A 137 -8.45 -5.58 10.28
C ALA A 137 -9.31 -4.83 9.24
N GLY A 138 -10.15 -3.89 9.70
CA GLY A 138 -10.96 -3.04 8.82
C GLY A 138 -10.12 -2.17 7.89
N CYS A 139 -9.09 -1.50 8.42
CA CYS A 139 -8.17 -0.69 7.62
C CYS A 139 -7.43 -1.52 6.55
N LEU A 140 -6.98 -2.73 6.90
CA LEU A 140 -6.31 -3.62 5.94
C LEU A 140 -7.29 -4.12 4.87
N CYS A 141 -8.49 -4.56 5.25
CA CYS A 141 -9.53 -4.95 4.29
C CYS A 141 -9.87 -3.82 3.31
N ALA A 142 -10.06 -2.59 3.81
CA ALA A 142 -10.33 -1.41 2.98
C ALA A 142 -9.18 -1.12 2.00
N THR A 143 -7.93 -1.31 2.43
CA THR A 143 -6.75 -1.05 1.59
C THR A 143 -6.60 -2.05 0.43
N TYR A 144 -6.92 -3.34 0.66
CA TYR A 144 -6.65 -4.41 -0.31
C TYR A 144 -7.86 -4.83 -1.15
N ILE A 145 -9.08 -4.62 -0.66
CA ILE A 145 -10.32 -4.93 -1.39
C ILE A 145 -10.89 -3.64 -2.02
N GLY A 146 -10.64 -2.50 -1.41
CA GLY A 146 -11.17 -1.19 -1.80
C GLY A 146 -11.95 -0.55 -0.66
N GLY A 147 -11.83 0.78 -0.54
CA GLY A 147 -12.46 1.62 0.48
C GLY A 147 -12.54 3.07 0.02
#